data_AF-A0A9P5WZV4-F1
#
_entry.id   AF-A0A9P5WZV4-F1
#
_cell.length_a   1.000
_cell.length_b   1.000
_cell.length_c   1.000
_cell.angle_alpha   90.00
_cell.angle_beta   90.00
_cell.angle_gamma   90.00
#
_symmetry.space_group_name_H-M   'P 1'
#
loop_
_entity.id
_entity.type
_entity.pdbx_description
1 polymer ?
#
loop_
_entity_poly.entity_id
_entity_poly.type
_entity_poly.pdbx_seq_one_letter_code
_entity_poly.pdbx_strand_id
1 'polypeptide(L)'
;MTAVSNTDGAAVTLQGCTGASSQKWEFSGGNVKVFGNKCLDVTGGASADGTKLQIWTCSSGNGNVNQQWSYGIWDNHLSWKGPNNKCVDLSAGSTADGNRIQIWSCSGTPNQTWNTGYMYNALPQTSQDEQFGTNNCGTNSDQNSKCQTAWINSAEDFCVWAPPTVGKIGDTERYEVSWCTKSGRGTRVIPDGTLKGVHFVKTPDYVQITGKGDFTKINIPAGDAGGELDNRGADGRGNPIGGLLFGDSFGFGQQYHEWTNFISDTEFCIRACRGPDATKLCNHIYDEMGCYWNMPANYDEGTFENCDGDDAQPMGVYGTSTFHQGVAPTPPPHPAPASSNCKPLPTVSASPARKRRSNGELEKKFVPKFPQHTAAPYAPHSSY
;
A
#
# COMPACT_ATOMS: atom_id res chain seq x y z
N MET A 1 9.88 7.57 12.23
CA MET A 1 10.52 8.31 13.34
C MET A 1 11.28 7.33 14.23
N THR A 2 12.41 7.73 14.82
CA THR A 2 13.25 6.89 15.67
C THR A 2 13.70 7.64 16.92
N ALA A 3 13.45 7.11 18.11
CA ALA A 3 14.06 7.61 19.34
C ALA A 3 15.49 7.05 19.49
N VAL A 4 16.50 7.91 19.68
CA VAL A 4 17.91 7.47 19.71
C VAL A 4 18.28 6.61 20.91
N SER A 5 17.51 6.68 22.00
CA SER A 5 17.66 5.85 23.21
C SER A 5 16.34 5.83 24.00
N ASN A 6 16.22 4.96 25.00
CA ASN A 6 15.11 4.93 25.95
C ASN A 6 15.42 5.76 27.21
N THR A 7 15.77 7.03 27.03
CA THR A 7 16.05 7.97 28.12
C THR A 7 15.27 9.26 27.90
N ASP A 8 14.85 9.91 28.98
CA ASP A 8 14.19 11.21 28.87
C ASP A 8 15.14 12.24 28.24
N GLY A 9 14.60 13.05 27.33
CA GLY A 9 15.36 13.99 26.52
C GLY A 9 16.03 13.37 25.28
N ALA A 10 15.88 12.06 25.04
CA ALA A 10 16.46 11.45 23.85
C ALA A 10 15.86 12.04 22.57
N ALA A 11 16.74 12.35 21.62
CA ALA A 11 16.38 12.90 20.33
C ALA A 11 15.47 11.96 19.52
N VAL A 12 14.49 12.54 18.82
CA VAL A 12 13.77 11.89 17.73
C VAL A 12 14.41 12.26 16.39
N THR A 13 14.73 11.25 15.59
CA THR A 13 15.38 11.39 14.27
C THR A 13 14.65 10.60 13.20
N LEU A 14 14.92 10.92 11.93
CA LEU A 14 14.61 10.05 10.82
C LEU A 14 15.69 8.98 10.67
N GLN A 15 15.29 7.74 10.45
CA GLN A 15 16.16 6.62 10.11
C GLN A 15 15.39 5.67 9.19
N GLY A 16 16.09 4.86 8.39
CA GLY A 16 15.50 3.69 7.73
C GLY A 16 14.76 2.76 8.72
N CYS A 17 13.61 2.23 8.30
CA CYS A 17 12.80 1.34 9.13
C CYS A 17 13.47 -0.03 9.31
N THR A 18 13.83 -0.37 10.54
CA THR A 18 14.44 -1.65 10.96
C THR A 18 13.48 -2.54 11.74
N GLY A 19 12.38 -1.97 12.25
CA GLY A 19 11.47 -2.66 13.16
C GLY A 19 11.96 -2.69 14.62
N ALA A 20 13.02 -1.94 14.95
CA ALA A 20 13.48 -1.76 16.32
C ALA A 20 12.39 -1.13 17.23
N SER A 21 12.44 -1.40 18.53
CA SER A 21 11.49 -0.85 19.50
C SER A 21 11.48 0.69 19.54
N SER A 22 12.59 1.33 19.17
CA SER A 22 12.73 2.79 19.02
C SER A 22 11.94 3.40 17.85
N GLN A 23 11.41 2.56 16.96
CA GLN A 23 10.65 2.94 15.78
C GLN A 23 9.17 2.52 15.85
N LYS A 24 8.78 1.84 16.95
CA LYS A 24 7.41 1.41 17.18
C LYS A 24 6.68 2.47 17.98
N TRP A 25 5.95 3.31 17.26
CA TRP A 25 5.16 4.40 17.82
C TRP A 25 3.67 4.05 17.83
N GLU A 26 2.98 4.39 18.90
CA GLU A 26 1.53 4.17 19.07
C GLU A 26 0.84 5.49 19.35
N PHE A 27 -0.21 5.82 18.58
CA PHE A 27 -1.06 6.96 18.89
C PHE A 27 -2.23 6.49 19.77
N SER A 28 -2.27 6.95 21.03
CA SER A 28 -3.29 6.52 21.99
C SER A 28 -3.57 7.61 23.02
N GLY A 29 -4.85 7.95 23.19
CA GLY A 29 -5.29 8.96 24.16
C GLY A 29 -4.72 10.37 23.94
N GLY A 30 -4.37 10.72 22.69
CA GLY A 30 -3.72 11.99 22.36
C GLY A 30 -2.21 12.00 22.56
N ASN A 31 -1.60 10.90 23.01
CA ASN A 31 -0.15 10.77 23.08
C ASN A 31 0.38 9.94 21.91
N VAL A 32 1.62 10.23 21.50
CA VAL A 32 2.38 9.40 20.56
C VAL A 32 3.47 8.70 21.37
N LYS A 33 3.25 7.43 21.68
CA LYS A 33 4.06 6.67 22.65
C LYS A 33 5.12 5.81 21.96
N VAL A 34 6.27 5.63 22.60
CA VAL A 34 7.34 4.68 22.25
C VAL A 34 7.85 4.01 23.53
N PHE A 35 8.42 2.81 23.41
CA PHE A 35 8.89 2.00 24.56
C PHE A 35 7.82 1.75 25.66
N GLY A 36 6.53 1.91 25.33
CA GLY A 36 5.40 1.72 26.24
C GLY A 36 5.12 2.89 27.21
N ASN A 37 6.14 3.62 27.66
CA ASN A 37 5.98 4.69 28.66
C ASN A 37 6.66 6.03 28.32
N LYS A 38 7.18 6.18 27.10
CA LYS A 38 7.77 7.43 26.61
C LYS A 38 6.86 8.07 25.58
N CYS A 39 6.74 9.38 25.60
CA CYS A 39 5.86 10.16 24.73
C CYS A 39 6.69 11.09 23.86
N LEU A 40 6.25 11.28 22.61
CA LEU A 40 6.77 12.34 21.73
C LEU A 40 6.50 13.69 22.38
N ASP A 41 7.56 14.46 22.54
CA ASP A 41 7.61 15.62 23.43
C ASP A 41 8.22 16.80 22.67
N VAL A 42 7.52 17.93 22.67
CA VAL A 42 8.07 19.21 22.24
C VAL A 42 9.02 19.70 23.31
N THR A 43 10.33 19.74 23.00
CA THR A 43 11.37 20.07 23.99
C THR A 43 11.06 21.40 24.70
N GLY A 44 10.90 21.32 26.02
CA GLY A 44 10.60 22.48 26.89
C GLY A 44 9.23 23.13 26.64
N GLY A 45 8.36 22.52 25.83
CA GLY A 45 7.10 23.12 25.40
C GLY A 45 7.26 24.39 24.57
N ALA A 46 8.43 24.61 23.97
CA ALA A 46 8.70 25.80 23.17
C ALA A 46 7.92 25.75 21.84
N SER A 47 7.26 26.85 21.47
CA SER A 47 6.37 26.93 20.30
C SER A 47 7.03 27.58 19.08
N ALA A 48 8.33 27.86 19.14
CA ALA A 48 9.08 28.41 18.02
C ALA A 48 9.24 27.35 16.92
N ASP A 49 9.14 27.78 15.66
CA ASP A 49 9.46 26.95 14.50
C ASP A 49 10.90 26.44 14.59
N GLY A 50 11.05 25.14 14.35
CA GLY A 50 12.34 24.47 14.47
C GLY A 50 12.67 23.93 15.86
N THR A 51 11.78 24.12 16.85
CA THR A 51 11.91 23.44 18.14
C THR A 51 11.97 21.93 17.91
N LYS A 52 13.05 21.29 18.38
CA LYS A 52 13.27 19.86 18.14
C LYS A 52 12.36 19.02 19.04
N LEU A 53 11.99 17.86 18.52
CA LEU A 53 11.27 16.85 19.29
C LEU A 53 12.24 15.95 20.04
N GLN A 54 11.78 15.50 21.20
CA GLN A 54 12.44 14.51 22.03
C GLN A 54 11.42 13.45 22.47
N ILE A 55 11.88 12.47 23.23
CA ILE A 55 10.99 11.66 24.05
C ILE A 55 11.13 12.02 25.52
N TRP A 56 10.05 11.85 26.26
CA TRP A 56 10.05 12.01 27.70
C TRP A 56 9.06 11.04 28.33
N THR A 57 9.25 10.69 29.59
CA THR A 57 8.29 9.86 30.32
C THR A 57 6.89 10.44 30.18
N CYS A 58 5.96 9.61 29.71
CA CYS A 58 4.58 10.00 29.50
C CYS A 58 3.99 10.49 30.81
N SER A 59 3.36 11.65 30.76
CA SER A 59 2.81 12.32 31.93
C SER A 59 1.30 12.42 31.78
N SER A 60 0.56 11.98 32.80
CA SER A 60 -0.91 12.04 32.82
C SER A 60 -1.38 13.40 33.34
N GLY A 61 -2.39 13.99 32.70
CA GLY A 61 -3.06 15.23 33.14
C GLY A 61 -2.87 16.46 32.23
N ASN A 62 -3.73 17.46 32.43
CA ASN A 62 -3.91 18.65 31.57
C ASN A 62 -2.71 19.63 31.54
N GLY A 63 -1.62 19.36 32.28
CA GLY A 63 -0.45 20.23 32.35
C GLY A 63 0.64 19.95 31.30
N ASN A 64 0.56 18.84 30.56
CA ASN A 64 1.64 18.36 29.70
C ASN A 64 1.28 18.48 28.22
N VAL A 65 0.82 19.67 27.82
CA VAL A 65 0.39 19.95 26.45
C VAL A 65 1.50 19.66 25.44
N ASN A 66 2.76 19.78 25.84
CA ASN A 66 3.95 19.46 25.03
C ASN A 66 4.05 17.97 24.61
N GLN A 67 3.23 17.07 25.17
CA GLN A 67 3.14 15.66 24.80
C GLN A 67 1.80 15.27 24.13
N GLN A 68 0.95 16.26 23.86
CA GLN A 68 -0.41 16.06 23.39
C GLN A 68 -0.52 16.39 21.89
N TRP A 69 -1.04 15.45 21.13
CA TRP A 69 -1.08 15.47 19.67
C TRP A 69 -2.49 15.12 19.16
N SER A 70 -2.81 15.58 17.97
CA SER A 70 -3.95 15.14 17.17
C SER A 70 -3.41 14.52 15.89
N TYR A 71 -3.99 13.39 15.48
CA TYR A 71 -3.68 12.78 14.20
C TYR A 71 -4.85 13.02 13.23
N GLY A 72 -4.60 13.76 12.17
CA GLY A 72 -5.55 13.97 11.08
C GLY A 72 -5.55 12.73 10.20
N ILE A 73 -6.61 11.91 10.29
CA ILE A 73 -6.67 10.68 9.49
C ILE A 73 -6.73 10.98 8.00
N TRP A 74 -7.38 12.07 7.58
CA TRP A 74 -7.59 12.40 6.16
C TRP A 74 -6.37 13.00 5.45
N ASP A 75 -5.50 13.69 6.19
CA ASP A 75 -4.31 14.34 5.67
C ASP A 75 -3.00 13.71 6.18
N ASN A 76 -3.10 12.73 7.08
CA ASN A 76 -1.99 12.04 7.75
C ASN A 76 -1.04 13.02 8.48
N HIS A 77 -1.58 14.09 9.06
CA HIS A 77 -0.81 15.08 9.81
C HIS A 77 -0.85 14.83 11.32
N LEU A 78 0.31 14.95 11.98
CA LEU A 78 0.41 14.91 13.42
C LEU A 78 0.58 16.34 13.97
N SER A 79 -0.52 16.92 14.45
CA SER A 79 -0.55 18.30 14.96
C SER A 79 -0.42 18.34 16.48
N TRP A 80 0.39 19.28 16.95
CA TRP A 80 0.59 19.54 18.36
C TRP A 80 -0.66 20.24 18.93
N LYS A 81 -1.19 19.75 20.06
CA LYS A 81 -2.30 20.39 20.78
C LYS A 81 -1.89 21.62 21.60
N GLY A 82 -0.61 22.02 21.51
CA GLY A 82 -0.11 23.27 22.06
C GLY A 82 -0.53 24.49 21.24
N PRO A 83 -0.01 25.69 21.58
CA PRO A 83 -0.33 26.91 20.88
C PRO A 83 0.21 26.91 19.43
N ASN A 84 -0.40 27.76 18.58
CA ASN A 84 0.13 28.17 17.28
C ASN A 84 0.14 27.12 16.16
N ASN A 85 -0.80 26.16 16.18
CA ASN A 85 -1.05 25.20 15.08
C ASN A 85 0.24 24.64 14.45
N LYS A 86 0.96 23.83 15.23
CA LYS A 86 2.25 23.27 14.84
C LYS A 86 2.10 21.81 14.46
N CYS A 87 2.85 21.37 13.46
CA CYS A 87 2.87 20.00 12.97
C CYS A 87 4.25 19.38 13.21
N VAL A 88 4.29 18.07 13.39
CA VAL A 88 5.54 17.32 13.33
C VAL A 88 6.13 17.47 11.94
N ASP A 89 7.41 17.83 11.88
CA ASP A 89 8.05 18.32 10.67
C ASP A 89 9.44 17.69 10.52
N LEU A 90 9.72 17.19 9.32
CA LEU A 90 11.04 16.75 8.91
C LEU A 90 11.87 17.99 8.53
N SER A 91 12.90 18.28 9.33
CA SER A 91 13.70 19.50 9.17
C SER A 91 14.21 19.67 7.74
N ALA A 92 13.88 20.80 7.13
CA ALA A 92 14.23 21.16 5.74
C ALA A 92 13.78 20.11 4.68
N GLY A 93 12.83 19.24 5.01
CA GLY A 93 12.40 18.14 4.14
C GLY A 93 13.46 17.06 3.87
N SER A 94 14.59 17.07 4.60
CA SER A 94 15.69 16.14 4.33
C SER A 94 15.36 14.73 4.79
N THR A 95 15.38 13.76 3.87
CA THR A 95 15.14 12.35 4.15
C THR A 95 16.39 11.58 4.62
N ALA A 96 17.49 12.29 4.90
CA ALA A 96 18.73 11.66 5.35
C ALA A 96 18.60 11.06 6.76
N ASP A 97 19.20 9.88 6.93
CA ASP A 97 19.33 9.24 8.24
C ASP A 97 20.03 10.18 9.24
N GLY A 98 19.48 10.26 10.45
CA GLY A 98 19.93 11.16 11.51
C GLY A 98 19.27 12.54 11.50
N ASN A 99 18.49 12.91 10.48
CA ASN A 99 17.81 14.21 10.47
C ASN A 99 16.90 14.36 11.70
N ARG A 100 17.05 15.46 12.45
CA ARG A 100 16.27 15.71 13.67
C ARG A 100 14.84 16.10 13.30
N ILE A 101 13.87 15.49 13.97
CA ILE A 101 12.46 15.88 13.83
C ILE A 101 12.20 17.13 14.67
N GLN A 102 11.38 18.03 14.15
CA GLN A 102 11.03 19.29 14.77
C GLN A 102 9.52 19.51 14.75
N ILE A 103 9.08 20.60 15.38
CA ILE A 103 7.79 21.21 15.05
C ILE A 103 7.98 22.36 14.08
N TRP A 104 6.98 22.58 13.25
CA TRP A 104 6.89 23.75 12.38
C TRP A 104 5.43 24.16 12.20
N SER A 105 5.19 25.40 11.77
CA SER A 105 3.86 25.86 11.35
C SER A 105 3.27 24.89 10.32
N CYS A 106 2.05 24.40 10.56
CA CYS A 106 1.40 23.47 9.65
C CYS A 106 1.20 24.11 8.27
N SER A 107 1.71 23.48 7.21
CA SER A 107 1.71 23.99 5.84
C SER A 107 1.16 23.03 4.79
N GLY A 108 0.76 21.81 5.17
CA GLY A 108 0.27 20.81 4.20
C GLY A 108 1.38 20.23 3.32
N THR A 109 2.64 20.49 3.65
CA THR A 109 3.79 20.10 2.83
C THR A 109 4.21 18.67 3.12
N PRO A 110 4.82 17.95 2.15
CA PRO A 110 5.10 16.51 2.31
C PRO A 110 6.02 16.15 3.48
N ASN A 111 6.83 17.10 3.94
CA ASN A 111 7.69 16.94 5.11
C ASN A 111 6.93 16.96 6.45
N GLN A 112 5.60 17.14 6.42
CA GLN A 112 4.71 17.11 7.58
C GLN A 112 3.67 15.97 7.53
N THR A 113 3.75 15.12 6.50
CA THR A 113 2.88 13.96 6.33
C THR A 113 3.53 12.73 6.97
N TRP A 114 2.83 12.13 7.93
CA TRP A 114 3.32 11.00 8.73
C TRP A 114 2.33 9.85 8.72
N ASN A 115 2.56 8.87 7.84
CA ASN A 115 1.72 7.68 7.82
C ASN A 115 1.96 6.80 9.06
N THR A 116 0.89 6.36 9.70
CA THR A 116 0.92 5.25 10.66
C THR A 116 0.79 3.94 9.91
N GLY A 117 1.64 2.96 10.20
CA GLY A 117 1.66 1.71 9.47
C GLY A 117 2.24 0.54 10.25
N TYR A 118 2.15 -0.62 9.63
CA TYR A 118 2.67 -1.88 10.13
C TYR A 118 3.86 -2.31 9.30
N MET A 119 4.82 -2.96 9.96
CA MET A 119 5.86 -3.68 9.25
C MET A 119 5.27 -5.02 8.78
N TYR A 120 5.50 -5.38 7.53
CA TYR A 120 4.99 -6.63 6.93
C TYR A 120 5.38 -7.90 7.72
N ASN A 121 6.46 -7.86 8.51
CA ASN A 121 6.97 -8.97 9.31
C ASN A 121 6.56 -8.91 10.79
N ALA A 122 5.74 -7.94 11.18
CA ALA A 122 5.27 -7.74 12.55
C ALA A 122 3.82 -7.24 12.54
N LEU A 123 2.97 -7.87 11.72
CA LEU A 123 1.56 -7.54 11.61
C LEU A 123 0.80 -7.96 12.87
N PRO A 124 -0.13 -7.14 13.37
CA PRO A 124 -1.04 -7.56 14.42
C PRO A 124 -2.03 -8.60 13.87
N GLN A 125 -2.79 -9.24 14.76
CA GLN A 125 -3.88 -10.10 14.32
C GLN A 125 -4.95 -9.28 13.58
N THR A 126 -5.29 -8.10 14.08
CA THR A 126 -6.19 -7.15 13.42
C THR A 126 -5.59 -5.75 13.50
N SER A 127 -5.85 -4.94 12.48
CA SER A 127 -5.42 -3.54 12.40
C SER A 127 -6.54 -2.55 12.69
N GLN A 128 -7.79 -3.02 12.67
CA GLN A 128 -8.98 -2.22 12.94
C GLN A 128 -9.97 -2.98 13.83
N ASP A 129 -10.78 -2.23 14.55
CA ASP A 129 -11.94 -2.75 15.28
C ASP A 129 -12.99 -3.27 14.29
N GLU A 130 -13.73 -4.33 14.67
CA GLU A 130 -14.76 -4.98 13.84
C GLU A 130 -14.24 -5.66 12.55
N GLN A 131 -12.93 -5.78 12.40
CA GLN A 131 -12.31 -6.51 11.31
C GLN A 131 -12.76 -8.00 11.29
N PHE A 132 -13.26 -8.47 10.14
CA PHE A 132 -13.73 -9.85 9.95
C PHE A 132 -12.61 -10.89 10.03
N GLY A 133 -11.49 -10.59 9.37
CA GLY A 133 -10.39 -11.51 9.14
C GLY A 133 -9.16 -11.22 10.01
N THR A 134 -7.99 -11.52 9.46
CA THR A 134 -6.70 -11.27 10.12
C THR A 134 -5.71 -10.60 9.19
N ASN A 135 -4.84 -9.76 9.76
CA ASN A 135 -3.67 -9.24 9.06
C ASN A 135 -2.44 -10.14 9.20
N ASN A 136 -2.29 -10.86 10.33
CA ASN A 136 -1.23 -11.83 10.52
C ASN A 136 -1.62 -13.18 9.91
N CYS A 137 -1.48 -13.27 8.59
CA CYS A 137 -2.01 -14.37 7.80
C CYS A 137 -1.19 -15.67 7.89
N GLY A 138 0.00 -15.64 8.49
CA GLY A 138 0.95 -16.74 8.42
C GLY A 138 1.37 -17.04 6.97
N THR A 139 1.70 -18.29 6.67
CA THR A 139 2.20 -18.69 5.34
C THR A 139 1.33 -19.72 4.63
N ASN A 140 0.40 -20.37 5.32
CA ASN A 140 -0.39 -21.46 4.74
C ASN A 140 -1.53 -20.88 3.90
N SER A 141 -1.54 -21.23 2.62
CA SER A 141 -2.61 -20.80 1.72
C SER A 141 -3.67 -21.89 1.62
N ASP A 142 -4.92 -21.52 1.89
CA ASP A 142 -6.09 -22.37 1.77
C ASP A 142 -7.31 -21.53 1.35
N GLN A 143 -8.32 -22.18 0.77
CA GLN A 143 -9.50 -21.50 0.22
C GLN A 143 -10.50 -21.01 1.29
N ASN A 144 -10.27 -21.32 2.56
CA ASN A 144 -11.05 -20.83 3.69
C ASN A 144 -10.32 -19.71 4.46
N SER A 145 -9.13 -19.30 4.00
CA SER A 145 -8.33 -18.25 4.65
C SER A 145 -9.16 -16.99 4.81
N LYS A 146 -8.99 -16.37 5.98
CA LYS A 146 -9.55 -15.06 6.35
C LYS A 146 -8.50 -13.95 6.32
N CYS A 147 -7.39 -14.16 5.61
CA CYS A 147 -6.37 -13.13 5.46
C CYS A 147 -6.95 -11.89 4.76
N GLN A 148 -6.69 -10.71 5.29
CA GLN A 148 -7.08 -9.43 4.67
C GLN A 148 -5.86 -8.55 4.31
N THR A 149 -4.66 -9.08 4.48
CA THR A 149 -3.43 -8.45 3.99
C THR A 149 -3.19 -8.85 2.52
N ALA A 150 -3.08 -7.88 1.64
CA ALA A 150 -2.83 -8.05 0.22
C ALA A 150 -1.43 -7.59 -0.17
N TRP A 151 -1.01 -7.99 -1.37
CA TRP A 151 0.30 -7.67 -1.93
C TRP A 151 0.17 -7.25 -3.40
N ILE A 152 1.04 -6.36 -3.86
CA ILE A 152 1.11 -5.94 -5.26
C ILE A 152 2.58 -5.70 -5.66
N ASN A 153 3.13 -6.64 -6.44
CA ASN A 153 4.55 -6.64 -6.80
C ASN A 153 4.78 -6.74 -8.31
N SER A 154 3.94 -7.50 -9.02
CA SER A 154 4.05 -7.73 -10.46
C SER A 154 2.75 -8.37 -10.98
N ALA A 155 2.64 -8.52 -12.30
CA ALA A 155 1.57 -9.29 -12.93
C ALA A 155 1.52 -10.76 -12.46
N GLU A 156 2.62 -11.31 -11.94
CA GLU A 156 2.66 -12.69 -11.42
C GLU A 156 2.53 -12.78 -9.89
N ASP A 157 2.67 -11.67 -9.17
CA ASP A 157 2.69 -11.61 -7.70
C ASP A 157 1.84 -10.43 -7.22
N PHE A 158 0.55 -10.67 -7.13
CA PHE A 158 -0.40 -9.72 -6.59
C PHE A 158 -1.56 -10.44 -5.90
N CYS A 159 -2.38 -9.66 -5.22
CA CYS A 159 -3.64 -10.08 -4.64
C CYS A 159 -4.75 -9.13 -5.06
N VAL A 160 -5.98 -9.64 -5.05
CA VAL A 160 -7.23 -8.86 -5.07
C VAL A 160 -8.01 -9.19 -3.80
N TRP A 161 -8.88 -8.28 -3.39
CA TRP A 161 -9.87 -8.58 -2.36
C TRP A 161 -11.17 -9.07 -3.02
N ALA A 162 -11.75 -10.13 -2.49
CA ALA A 162 -13.01 -10.68 -2.97
C ALA A 162 -13.71 -11.52 -1.88
N PRO A 163 -15.00 -11.84 -2.06
CA PRO A 163 -15.85 -12.24 -0.95
C PRO A 163 -15.39 -13.55 -0.30
N PRO A 164 -15.45 -13.67 1.04
CA PRO A 164 -15.11 -14.92 1.71
C PRO A 164 -16.09 -16.06 1.37
N THR A 165 -17.31 -15.70 0.96
CA THR A 165 -18.39 -16.56 0.46
C THR A 165 -19.11 -15.84 -0.67
N VAL A 166 -19.82 -16.57 -1.54
CA VAL A 166 -20.53 -15.95 -2.69
C VAL A 166 -21.38 -14.75 -2.25
N GLY A 167 -21.13 -13.59 -2.84
CA GLY A 167 -21.83 -12.34 -2.52
C GLY A 167 -21.38 -11.21 -3.44
N LYS A 168 -22.23 -10.19 -3.60
CA LYS A 168 -21.88 -9.02 -4.43
C LYS A 168 -20.89 -8.13 -3.70
N ILE A 169 -19.94 -7.54 -4.41
CA ILE A 169 -18.90 -6.67 -3.84
C ILE A 169 -19.53 -5.53 -3.03
N GLY A 170 -20.54 -4.84 -3.55
CA GLY A 170 -21.22 -3.78 -2.80
C GLY A 170 -21.91 -4.23 -1.51
N ASP A 171 -22.25 -5.52 -1.37
CA ASP A 171 -22.85 -6.09 -0.16
C ASP A 171 -21.79 -6.66 0.82
N THR A 172 -20.57 -6.94 0.33
CA THR A 172 -19.52 -7.66 1.06
C THR A 172 -18.26 -6.84 1.32
N GLU A 173 -18.17 -5.64 0.77
CA GLU A 173 -16.99 -4.77 0.74
C GLU A 173 -16.30 -4.60 2.11
N ARG A 174 -17.07 -4.67 3.21
CA ARG A 174 -16.54 -4.49 4.57
C ARG A 174 -15.72 -5.68 5.07
N TYR A 175 -15.91 -6.87 4.53
CA TYR A 175 -15.35 -8.12 5.05
C TYR A 175 -14.70 -9.00 3.97
N GLU A 176 -14.27 -8.39 2.88
CA GLU A 176 -13.49 -9.04 1.83
C GLU A 176 -12.19 -9.67 2.35
N VAL A 177 -11.73 -10.73 1.68
CA VAL A 177 -10.49 -11.43 2.01
C VAL A 177 -9.54 -11.45 0.81
N SER A 178 -8.25 -11.57 1.05
CA SER A 178 -7.22 -11.55 0.03
C SER A 178 -7.15 -12.86 -0.75
N TRP A 179 -7.21 -12.74 -2.07
CA TRP A 179 -6.96 -13.79 -3.06
C TRP A 179 -5.72 -13.43 -3.85
N CYS A 180 -4.68 -14.26 -3.78
CA CYS A 180 -3.40 -13.95 -4.41
C CYS A 180 -3.04 -14.93 -5.52
N THR A 181 -2.29 -14.45 -6.51
CA THR A 181 -1.63 -15.31 -7.50
C THR A 181 -0.54 -16.16 -6.86
N LYS A 182 -0.02 -15.73 -5.70
CA LYS A 182 0.98 -16.48 -4.94
C LYS A 182 0.41 -17.19 -3.71
N SER A 183 0.68 -18.50 -3.59
CA SER A 183 0.53 -19.21 -2.31
C SER A 183 1.69 -18.86 -1.36
N GLY A 184 1.63 -19.22 -0.09
CA GLY A 184 2.73 -18.90 0.85
C GLY A 184 2.57 -17.55 1.58
N ARG A 185 1.48 -16.83 1.30
CA ARG A 185 1.14 -15.53 1.91
C ARG A 185 0.09 -15.64 3.02
N GLY A 186 -0.36 -16.85 3.34
CA GLY A 186 -1.46 -17.05 4.27
C GLY A 186 -2.85 -16.77 3.67
N THR A 187 -2.90 -16.45 2.38
CA THR A 187 -4.06 -15.95 1.65
C THR A 187 -4.75 -17.08 0.89
N ARG A 188 -5.94 -16.79 0.37
CA ARG A 188 -6.55 -17.63 -0.68
C ARG A 188 -5.72 -17.52 -1.96
N VAL A 189 -5.81 -18.54 -2.80
CA VAL A 189 -5.09 -18.57 -4.08
C VAL A 189 -6.09 -18.43 -5.20
N ILE A 190 -5.85 -17.48 -6.10
CA ILE A 190 -6.68 -17.27 -7.29
C ILE A 190 -6.64 -18.55 -8.13
N PRO A 191 -7.79 -19.20 -8.43
CA PRO A 191 -7.81 -20.42 -9.22
C PRO A 191 -7.28 -20.20 -10.64
N ASP A 192 -6.63 -21.22 -11.20
CA ASP A 192 -6.12 -21.14 -12.57
C ASP A 192 -7.24 -20.90 -13.61
N GLY A 193 -6.91 -20.09 -14.61
CA GLY A 193 -7.86 -19.68 -15.65
C GLY A 193 -8.93 -18.69 -15.20
N THR A 194 -8.84 -18.15 -13.97
CA THR A 194 -9.59 -16.96 -13.52
C THR A 194 -9.13 -15.74 -14.29
N LEU A 195 -7.82 -15.48 -14.35
CA LEU A 195 -7.26 -14.31 -15.03
C LEU A 195 -7.19 -14.55 -16.55
N LYS A 196 -7.69 -13.60 -17.34
CA LYS A 196 -7.69 -13.62 -18.82
C LYS A 196 -6.76 -12.58 -19.41
N GLY A 197 -6.47 -11.50 -18.69
CA GLY A 197 -5.43 -10.52 -19.00
C GLY A 197 -4.99 -9.82 -17.73
N VAL A 198 -3.70 -9.46 -17.66
CA VAL A 198 -3.10 -8.75 -16.52
C VAL A 198 -2.03 -7.78 -17.03
N HIS A 199 -2.24 -6.50 -16.80
CA HIS A 199 -1.28 -5.45 -17.07
C HIS A 199 -0.81 -4.86 -15.75
N PHE A 200 0.47 -5.05 -15.42
CA PHE A 200 1.10 -4.40 -14.28
C PHE A 200 2.00 -3.26 -14.76
N VAL A 201 1.87 -2.09 -14.15
CA VAL A 201 2.73 -0.93 -14.40
C VAL A 201 3.32 -0.40 -13.10
N LYS A 202 4.61 -0.10 -13.12
CA LYS A 202 5.29 0.65 -12.06
C LYS A 202 5.65 2.04 -12.58
N THR A 203 5.20 3.06 -11.87
CA THR A 203 5.51 4.47 -12.15
C THR A 203 6.41 5.04 -11.05
N PRO A 204 6.82 6.32 -11.14
CA PRO A 204 7.51 6.97 -10.03
C PRO A 204 6.70 6.99 -8.72
N ASP A 205 5.39 7.25 -8.80
CA ASP A 205 4.55 7.51 -7.62
C ASP A 205 3.50 6.44 -7.31
N TYR A 206 3.27 5.46 -8.18
CA TYR A 206 2.40 4.32 -7.87
C TYR A 206 2.77 3.02 -8.58
N VAL A 207 2.21 1.93 -8.09
CA VAL A 207 2.06 0.70 -8.88
C VAL A 207 0.58 0.52 -9.18
N GLN A 208 0.29 0.03 -10.38
CA GLN A 208 -1.06 -0.27 -10.80
C GLN A 208 -1.10 -1.63 -11.48
N ILE A 209 -2.16 -2.37 -11.22
CA ILE A 209 -2.46 -3.61 -11.91
C ILE A 209 -3.90 -3.58 -12.39
N THR A 210 -4.12 -3.95 -13.65
CA THR A 210 -5.43 -3.96 -14.31
C THR A 210 -5.61 -5.27 -15.05
N GLY A 211 -6.85 -5.69 -15.26
CA GLY A 211 -7.09 -6.88 -16.05
C GLY A 211 -8.53 -7.33 -16.13
N LYS A 212 -8.72 -8.40 -16.90
CA LYS A 212 -10.00 -9.09 -17.09
C LYS A 212 -9.92 -10.53 -16.63
N GLY A 213 -11.06 -11.08 -16.23
CA GLY A 213 -11.13 -12.40 -15.64
C GLY A 213 -12.53 -12.99 -15.61
N ASP A 214 -12.60 -14.20 -15.06
CA ASP A 214 -13.83 -14.87 -14.62
C ASP A 214 -13.81 -14.93 -13.09
N PHE A 215 -14.21 -13.83 -12.45
CA PHE A 215 -14.14 -13.69 -10.99
C PHE A 215 -15.30 -14.38 -10.26
N THR A 216 -16.18 -15.04 -11.00
CA THR A 216 -17.12 -16.02 -10.42
C THR A 216 -16.40 -17.16 -9.71
N LYS A 217 -15.15 -17.41 -10.08
CA LYS A 217 -14.25 -18.39 -9.43
C LYS A 217 -13.71 -17.94 -8.08
N ILE A 218 -13.90 -16.67 -7.70
CA ILE A 218 -13.47 -16.11 -6.41
C ILE A 218 -14.64 -15.49 -5.64
N ASN A 219 -15.81 -16.12 -5.76
CA ASN A 219 -17.05 -15.80 -5.02
C ASN A 219 -17.81 -14.53 -5.45
N ILE A 220 -17.48 -13.92 -6.58
CA ILE A 220 -18.27 -12.80 -7.11
C ILE A 220 -19.40 -13.35 -8.01
N PRO A 221 -20.69 -13.07 -7.75
CA PRO A 221 -21.76 -13.62 -8.57
C PRO A 221 -21.72 -13.04 -10.00
N ALA A 222 -22.11 -13.84 -10.98
CA ALA A 222 -22.23 -13.38 -12.37
C ALA A 222 -23.24 -12.21 -12.47
N GLY A 223 -22.88 -11.19 -13.26
CA GLY A 223 -23.64 -9.96 -13.44
C GLY A 223 -23.46 -8.95 -12.30
N ASP A 224 -22.52 -9.17 -11.38
CA ASP A 224 -22.13 -8.14 -10.41
C ASP A 224 -21.34 -7.03 -11.10
N ALA A 225 -21.83 -5.79 -11.00
CA ALA A 225 -21.17 -4.61 -11.55
C ALA A 225 -19.88 -4.25 -10.78
N GLY A 226 -19.69 -4.83 -9.60
CA GLY A 226 -18.53 -4.61 -8.75
C GLY A 226 -18.72 -3.47 -7.75
N GLY A 227 -17.61 -3.00 -7.19
CA GLY A 227 -17.56 -1.89 -6.26
C GLY A 227 -16.13 -1.42 -6.00
N GLU A 228 -16.00 -0.30 -5.30
CA GLU A 228 -14.74 0.23 -4.80
C GLU A 228 -14.39 -0.41 -3.45
N LEU A 229 -13.11 -0.74 -3.28
CA LEU A 229 -12.49 -1.18 -2.05
C LEU A 229 -11.28 -0.29 -1.79
N ASP A 230 -11.15 0.26 -0.58
CA ASP A 230 -10.08 1.20 -0.26
C ASP A 230 -9.72 1.22 1.24
N ASN A 231 -8.69 1.99 1.59
CA ASN A 231 -8.15 2.08 2.96
C ASN A 231 -8.89 3.07 3.88
N ARG A 232 -9.92 3.75 3.40
CA ARG A 232 -10.74 4.74 4.12
C ARG A 232 -12.16 4.22 4.30
N GLY A 233 -12.83 3.79 3.24
CA GLY A 233 -14.28 3.53 3.23
C GLY A 233 -15.10 4.75 3.70
N ALA A 234 -16.41 4.59 3.75
CA ALA A 234 -17.31 5.69 4.14
C ALA A 234 -17.13 6.17 5.60
N ASP A 235 -16.64 5.33 6.49
CA ASP A 235 -16.50 5.60 7.94
C ASP A 235 -15.05 5.78 8.42
N GLY A 236 -14.08 5.77 7.50
CA GLY A 236 -12.65 5.90 7.81
C GLY A 236 -11.97 4.61 8.27
N ARG A 237 -12.65 3.45 8.26
CA ARG A 237 -12.10 2.14 8.68
C ARG A 237 -11.59 1.26 7.54
N GLY A 238 -11.86 1.65 6.30
CA GLY A 238 -11.60 0.88 5.08
C GLY A 238 -12.70 -0.13 4.75
N ASN A 239 -12.69 -0.59 3.51
CA ASN A 239 -13.56 -1.61 2.92
C ASN A 239 -12.68 -2.47 1.99
N PRO A 240 -12.11 -3.60 2.45
CA PRO A 240 -12.37 -4.25 3.73
C PRO A 240 -11.84 -3.50 4.94
N ILE A 241 -12.57 -3.60 6.04
CA ILE A 241 -12.15 -3.07 7.34
C ILE A 241 -10.80 -3.71 7.70
N GLY A 242 -9.79 -2.89 7.96
CA GLY A 242 -8.44 -3.36 8.28
C GLY A 242 -7.70 -4.02 7.13
N GLY A 243 -8.11 -3.77 5.88
CA GLY A 243 -7.35 -4.15 4.69
C GLY A 243 -5.97 -3.47 4.68
N LEU A 244 -4.91 -4.26 4.49
CA LEU A 244 -3.54 -3.74 4.39
C LEU A 244 -2.92 -4.14 3.05
N LEU A 245 -2.34 -3.19 2.32
CA LEU A 245 -1.65 -3.44 1.06
C LEU A 245 -0.14 -3.26 1.22
N PHE A 246 0.63 -4.24 0.75
CA PHE A 246 2.08 -4.20 0.75
C PHE A 246 2.66 -4.41 -0.65
N GLY A 247 3.87 -3.92 -0.87
CA GLY A 247 4.64 -4.27 -2.06
C GLY A 247 6.13 -4.02 -1.90
N ASP A 248 6.87 -4.49 -2.89
CA ASP A 248 8.33 -4.44 -2.92
C ASP A 248 8.85 -3.41 -3.95
N SER A 249 7.94 -2.78 -4.72
CA SER A 249 8.28 -1.92 -5.87
C SER A 249 9.00 -0.62 -5.50
N PHE A 250 8.77 -0.13 -4.29
CA PHE A 250 9.27 1.16 -3.80
C PHE A 250 10.12 1.06 -2.53
N GLY A 251 10.22 -0.16 -1.99
CA GLY A 251 10.88 -0.48 -0.74
C GLY A 251 10.44 -1.88 -0.35
N PHE A 252 11.35 -2.67 0.22
CA PHE A 252 11.06 -4.06 0.55
C PHE A 252 9.97 -4.17 1.62
N GLY A 253 8.86 -4.83 1.30
CA GLY A 253 7.71 -4.96 2.20
C GLY A 253 7.14 -3.64 2.66
N GLN A 254 7.16 -2.63 1.79
CA GLN A 254 6.58 -1.33 2.06
C GLN A 254 5.05 -1.44 2.13
N GLN A 255 4.45 -0.87 3.18
CA GLN A 255 3.01 -0.64 3.20
C GLN A 255 2.66 0.50 2.25
N TYR A 256 1.67 0.28 1.40
CA TYR A 256 1.03 1.33 0.64
C TYR A 256 -0.19 1.82 1.44
N HIS A 257 -0.16 3.10 1.80
CA HIS A 257 -1.16 3.70 2.67
C HIS A 257 -2.35 4.24 1.91
N GLU A 258 -2.15 4.70 0.67
CA GLU A 258 -3.24 5.13 -0.21
C GLU A 258 -3.33 4.12 -1.34
N TRP A 259 -4.44 3.39 -1.38
CA TRP A 259 -4.71 2.42 -2.43
C TRP A 259 -6.21 2.32 -2.66
N THR A 260 -6.55 2.01 -3.90
CA THR A 260 -7.93 1.79 -4.33
C THR A 260 -7.95 0.52 -5.16
N ASN A 261 -9.00 -0.29 -5.01
CA ASN A 261 -9.26 -1.50 -5.75
C ASN A 261 -10.70 -1.51 -6.25
N PHE A 262 -10.90 -1.66 -7.55
CA PHE A 262 -12.22 -1.99 -8.09
C PHE A 262 -12.19 -3.42 -8.61
N ILE A 263 -13.27 -4.16 -8.37
CA ILE A 263 -13.42 -5.51 -8.88
C ILE A 263 -14.89 -5.81 -9.15
N SER A 264 -15.16 -6.47 -10.26
CA SER A 264 -16.46 -6.98 -10.69
C SER A 264 -16.37 -8.47 -11.00
N ASP A 265 -17.42 -9.05 -11.57
CA ASP A 265 -17.38 -10.44 -12.04
C ASP A 265 -16.42 -10.66 -13.23
N THR A 266 -16.04 -9.59 -13.94
CA THR A 266 -15.33 -9.65 -15.23
C THR A 266 -14.04 -8.85 -15.29
N GLU A 267 -13.84 -7.87 -14.42
CA GLU A 267 -12.65 -7.01 -14.42
C GLU A 267 -12.16 -6.65 -13.02
N PHE A 268 -10.90 -6.25 -12.95
CA PHE A 268 -10.31 -5.71 -11.73
C PHE A 268 -9.26 -4.64 -12.05
N CYS A 269 -9.02 -3.79 -11.07
CA CYS A 269 -7.89 -2.89 -11.04
C CYS A 269 -7.54 -2.53 -9.61
N ILE A 270 -6.24 -2.36 -9.36
CA ILE A 270 -5.71 -1.88 -8.09
C ILE A 270 -4.65 -0.84 -8.41
N ARG A 271 -4.68 0.30 -7.72
CA ARG A 271 -3.58 1.26 -7.71
C ARG A 271 -3.14 1.46 -6.27
N ALA A 272 -1.83 1.44 -6.04
CA ALA A 272 -1.21 1.68 -4.75
C ALA A 272 -0.19 2.80 -4.87
N CYS A 273 -0.49 3.92 -4.22
CA CYS A 273 0.23 5.17 -4.40
C CYS A 273 1.16 5.47 -3.23
N ARG A 274 2.19 6.26 -3.52
CA ARG A 274 3.14 6.78 -2.55
C ARG A 274 3.45 8.24 -2.83
N GLY A 275 4.16 8.86 -1.90
CA GLY A 275 4.63 10.22 -2.07
C GLY A 275 3.53 11.25 -1.85
N PRO A 276 3.81 12.51 -2.22
CA PRO A 276 3.00 13.66 -1.83
C PRO A 276 1.64 13.73 -2.53
N ASP A 277 1.51 13.15 -3.73
CA ASP A 277 0.28 13.15 -4.51
C ASP A 277 -0.52 11.84 -4.36
N ALA A 278 -0.14 10.98 -3.40
CA ALA A 278 -0.75 9.67 -3.23
C ALA A 278 -2.27 9.71 -3.08
N THR A 279 -2.80 10.64 -2.28
CA THR A 279 -4.25 10.81 -2.05
C THR A 279 -5.01 11.34 -3.28
N LYS A 280 -4.31 11.95 -4.24
CA LYS A 280 -4.90 12.44 -5.49
C LYS A 280 -4.82 11.39 -6.61
N LEU A 281 -3.76 10.60 -6.60
CA LEU A 281 -3.51 9.52 -7.56
C LEU A 281 -4.28 8.24 -7.22
N CYS A 282 -4.55 7.99 -5.93
CA CYS A 282 -5.39 6.91 -5.40
C CYS A 282 -6.49 7.55 -4.55
N ASN A 283 -7.42 8.24 -5.21
CA ASN A 283 -8.51 8.94 -4.55
C ASN A 283 -9.68 7.97 -4.29
N HIS A 284 -10.45 8.25 -3.23
CA HIS A 284 -11.47 7.33 -2.67
C HIS A 284 -12.90 7.92 -2.74
N ILE A 285 -13.16 8.78 -3.73
CA ILE A 285 -14.42 9.56 -3.86
C ILE A 285 -15.14 9.33 -5.20
N TYR A 286 -14.70 8.35 -5.99
CA TYR A 286 -15.17 8.10 -7.36
C TYR A 286 -15.60 6.64 -7.53
N ASP A 287 -16.37 6.14 -6.57
CA ASP A 287 -16.77 4.74 -6.41
C ASP A 287 -17.66 4.21 -7.54
N GLU A 288 -18.48 5.06 -8.15
CA GLU A 288 -19.37 4.70 -9.26
C GLU A 288 -18.69 4.80 -10.64
N MET A 289 -17.44 5.27 -10.70
CA MET A 289 -16.75 5.51 -11.98
C MET A 289 -16.09 4.24 -12.55
N GLY A 290 -15.79 3.26 -11.69
CA GLY A 290 -15.23 1.97 -12.08
C GLY A 290 -13.77 2.01 -12.57
N CYS A 291 -13.30 0.86 -13.06
CA CYS A 291 -11.89 0.65 -13.35
C CYS A 291 -11.33 1.55 -14.46
N TYR A 292 -11.98 1.56 -15.62
CA TYR A 292 -11.49 2.29 -16.79
C TYR A 292 -11.40 3.80 -16.57
N TRP A 293 -12.25 4.36 -15.71
CA TRP A 293 -12.26 5.79 -15.44
C TRP A 293 -11.24 6.20 -14.38
N ASN A 294 -11.17 5.45 -13.27
CA ASN A 294 -10.23 5.72 -12.19
C ASN A 294 -8.79 5.33 -12.56
N MET A 295 -8.62 4.23 -13.29
CA MET A 295 -7.32 3.59 -13.55
C MET A 295 -7.12 3.24 -15.04
N PRO A 296 -7.15 4.24 -15.95
CA PRO A 296 -6.98 3.99 -17.38
C PRO A 296 -5.63 3.32 -17.67
N ALA A 297 -5.68 2.16 -18.35
CA ALA A 297 -4.54 1.34 -18.74
C ALA A 297 -4.95 0.27 -19.76
N ASN A 298 -4.09 -0.72 -20.00
CA ASN A 298 -4.40 -1.89 -20.79
C ASN A 298 -5.27 -2.89 -19.98
N TYR A 299 -6.38 -3.35 -20.56
CA TYR A 299 -7.29 -4.35 -20.01
C TYR A 299 -7.54 -5.51 -21.00
N ASP A 300 -6.73 -5.61 -22.05
CA ASP A 300 -6.93 -6.57 -23.13
C ASP A 300 -6.79 -8.01 -22.62
N GLU A 301 -7.76 -8.85 -22.97
CA GLU A 301 -7.62 -10.30 -22.76
C GLU A 301 -6.49 -10.86 -23.63
N GLY A 302 -5.79 -11.86 -23.10
CA GLY A 302 -4.61 -12.45 -23.72
C GLY A 302 -3.32 -11.67 -23.48
N THR A 303 -3.39 -10.46 -22.94
CA THR A 303 -2.21 -9.68 -22.55
C THR A 303 -1.83 -9.95 -21.11
N PHE A 304 -0.60 -10.41 -20.89
CA PHE A 304 0.00 -10.52 -19.56
C PHE A 304 1.35 -9.84 -19.58
N GLU A 305 1.56 -8.79 -18.80
CA GLU A 305 2.80 -8.02 -18.90
C GLU A 305 3.16 -7.25 -17.64
N ASN A 306 4.47 -7.00 -17.48
CA ASN A 306 5.01 -6.04 -16.53
C ASN A 306 5.67 -4.89 -17.29
N CYS A 307 5.25 -3.67 -17.02
CA CYS A 307 5.75 -2.45 -17.64
C CYS A 307 6.29 -1.47 -16.60
N ASP A 308 7.15 -0.57 -17.06
CA ASP A 308 7.32 0.73 -16.42
C ASP A 308 6.30 1.71 -17.05
N GLY A 309 6.01 2.83 -16.39
CA GLY A 309 5.11 3.83 -16.97
C GLY A 309 5.22 5.21 -16.34
N ASP A 310 4.59 6.18 -16.99
CA ASP A 310 4.47 7.54 -16.49
C ASP A 310 3.32 7.66 -15.48
N ASP A 311 3.39 8.63 -14.58
CA ASP A 311 2.30 8.89 -13.64
C ASP A 311 1.04 9.38 -14.37
N ALA A 312 -0.10 8.82 -13.98
CA ALA A 312 -1.41 9.29 -14.41
C ALA A 312 -1.71 10.72 -13.96
N GLN A 313 -2.61 11.36 -14.71
CA GLN A 313 -3.27 12.55 -14.21
C GLN A 313 -4.09 12.19 -12.95
N PRO A 314 -4.09 13.05 -11.92
CA PRO A 314 -4.90 12.84 -10.74
C PRO A 314 -6.38 12.62 -11.06
N MET A 315 -7.02 11.70 -10.35
CA MET A 315 -8.40 11.29 -10.62
C MET A 315 -9.35 12.49 -10.53
N GLY A 316 -10.13 12.71 -11.59
CA GLY A 316 -11.12 13.78 -11.69
C GLY A 316 -10.54 15.20 -11.84
N VAL A 317 -9.24 15.37 -12.11
CA VAL A 317 -8.64 16.70 -12.30
C VAL A 317 -8.46 17.01 -13.79
N TYR A 318 -9.29 17.92 -14.31
CA TYR A 318 -9.27 18.35 -15.71
C TYR A 318 -8.74 19.78 -15.83
N GLY A 319 -7.44 19.90 -16.09
CA GLY A 319 -6.75 21.19 -16.13
C GLY A 319 -6.76 21.85 -14.76
N THR A 320 -7.47 22.97 -14.61
CA THR A 320 -7.65 23.66 -13.32
C THR A 320 -8.98 23.33 -12.63
N SER A 321 -9.78 22.43 -13.19
CA SER A 321 -11.08 22.04 -12.65
C SER A 321 -11.05 20.65 -12.02
N THR A 322 -11.89 20.44 -11.02
CA THR A 322 -12.08 19.14 -10.36
C THR A 322 -13.52 18.70 -10.59
N PHE A 323 -13.67 17.48 -11.10
CA PHE A 323 -14.94 16.81 -11.24
C PHE A 323 -15.38 16.25 -9.89
N HIS A 324 -16.68 16.26 -9.65
CA HIS A 324 -17.30 15.54 -8.54
C HIS A 324 -18.33 14.60 -9.13
N GLN A 325 -18.29 13.34 -8.68
CA GLN A 325 -19.22 12.30 -9.06
C GLN A 325 -20.69 12.74 -8.89
N GLY A 326 -21.57 12.20 -9.74
CA GLY A 326 -22.98 12.55 -9.78
C GLY A 326 -23.30 13.84 -10.54
N VAL A 327 -22.29 14.59 -11.01
CA VAL A 327 -22.48 15.78 -11.83
C VAL A 327 -22.57 15.42 -13.31
N ALA A 328 -23.53 16.02 -14.02
CA ALA A 328 -23.71 15.85 -15.47
C ALA A 328 -23.26 17.09 -16.26
N PRO A 329 -22.58 16.94 -17.42
CA PRO A 329 -22.14 15.65 -17.98
C PRO A 329 -20.91 15.11 -17.22
N THR A 330 -20.89 13.79 -17.02
CA THR A 330 -19.71 13.09 -16.54
C THR A 330 -18.59 13.18 -17.59
N PRO A 331 -17.40 13.68 -17.25
CA PRO A 331 -16.30 13.80 -18.19
C PRO A 331 -15.74 12.42 -18.58
N PRO A 332 -15.13 12.29 -19.78
CA PRO A 332 -14.49 11.05 -20.19
C PRO A 332 -13.32 10.69 -19.26
N PRO A 333 -12.93 9.41 -19.21
CA PRO A 333 -11.74 8.98 -18.47
C PRO A 333 -10.50 9.74 -18.95
N HIS A 334 -9.52 9.94 -18.06
CA HIS A 334 -8.21 10.41 -18.49
C HIS A 334 -7.58 9.40 -19.48
N PRO A 335 -6.76 9.87 -20.44
CA PRO A 335 -5.98 8.96 -21.27
C PRO A 335 -5.10 8.05 -20.41
N ALA A 336 -4.94 6.79 -20.83
CA ALA A 336 -3.97 5.90 -20.21
C ALA A 336 -2.56 6.52 -20.35
N PRO A 337 -1.77 6.56 -19.26
CA PRO A 337 -0.38 7.03 -19.33
C PRO A 337 0.46 6.13 -20.24
N ALA A 338 1.60 6.64 -20.70
CA ALA A 338 2.50 5.86 -21.51
C ALA A 338 3.09 4.70 -20.69
N SER A 339 3.01 3.48 -21.23
CA SER A 339 3.72 2.31 -20.73
C SER A 339 4.98 2.07 -21.55
N SER A 340 6.05 1.64 -20.90
CA SER A 340 7.36 1.39 -21.50
C SER A 340 8.02 0.16 -20.88
N ASN A 341 9.09 -0.35 -21.52
CA ASN A 341 9.83 -1.53 -21.05
C ASN A 341 8.97 -2.76 -20.75
N CYS A 342 7.83 -2.90 -21.44
CA CYS A 342 6.87 -3.98 -21.20
C CYS A 342 7.49 -5.35 -21.48
N LYS A 343 7.37 -6.24 -20.49
CA LYS A 343 7.85 -7.60 -20.52
C LYS A 343 6.64 -8.53 -20.58
N PRO A 344 6.35 -9.13 -21.75
CA PRO A 344 5.24 -10.04 -21.89
C PRO A 344 5.49 -11.33 -21.09
N LEU A 345 4.41 -11.89 -20.60
CA LEU A 345 4.34 -13.17 -19.90
C LEU A 345 3.42 -14.09 -20.71
N PRO A 346 3.68 -15.41 -20.71
CA PRO A 346 2.82 -16.35 -21.43
C PRO A 346 1.44 -16.48 -20.77
N THR A 347 1.38 -16.41 -19.44
CA THR A 347 0.16 -16.50 -18.62
C THR A 347 0.49 -16.07 -17.19
N VAL A 348 -0.55 -15.85 -16.38
CA VAL A 348 -0.46 -15.68 -14.93
C VAL A 348 -1.28 -16.81 -14.28
N SER A 349 -0.62 -17.59 -13.44
CA SER A 349 -1.23 -18.72 -12.74
C SER A 349 -0.81 -18.78 -11.27
N ALA A 350 -1.55 -19.57 -10.51
CA ALA A 350 -1.24 -19.86 -9.12
C ALA A 350 0.18 -20.44 -9.00
N SER A 351 1.01 -19.85 -8.15
CA SER A 351 2.37 -20.35 -7.91
C SER A 351 2.86 -20.04 -6.49
N PRO A 352 3.85 -20.76 -5.93
CA PRO A 352 4.37 -20.42 -4.61
C PRO A 352 5.04 -19.04 -4.59
N ALA A 353 4.77 -18.25 -3.54
CA ALA A 353 5.55 -17.06 -3.23
C ALA A 353 7.00 -17.47 -3.05
N ARG A 354 7.93 -16.69 -3.62
CA ARG A 354 9.35 -16.89 -3.39
C ARG A 354 9.61 -16.67 -1.88
N LYS A 355 10.37 -17.57 -1.25
CA LYS A 355 10.80 -17.37 0.14
C LYS A 355 11.54 -16.03 0.24
N ARG A 356 10.96 -15.10 0.99
CA ARG A 356 11.58 -13.82 1.33
C ARG A 356 12.77 -14.09 2.26
N ARG A 357 14.01 -13.87 1.82
CA ARG A 357 15.17 -13.94 2.72
C ARG A 357 15.09 -12.79 3.73
N SER A 358 15.60 -13.01 4.94
CA SER A 358 15.66 -12.01 6.01
C SER A 358 16.58 -10.81 5.70
N ASN A 359 17.29 -10.82 4.57
CA ASN A 359 18.27 -9.80 4.16
C ASN A 359 17.93 -9.08 2.84
N GLY A 360 16.68 -9.13 2.36
CA GLY A 360 16.23 -8.27 1.25
C GLY A 360 16.66 -8.66 -0.16
N GLU A 361 17.43 -9.73 -0.37
CA GLU A 361 17.76 -10.23 -1.72
C GLU A 361 16.85 -11.39 -2.15
N LEU A 362 16.20 -11.24 -3.31
CA LEU A 362 15.52 -12.32 -4.01
C LEU A 362 16.55 -13.36 -4.46
N GLU A 363 16.42 -14.61 -4.00
CA GLU A 363 17.25 -15.69 -4.50
C GLU A 363 16.92 -15.92 -6.00
N LYS A 364 17.90 -15.69 -6.88
CA LYS A 364 17.90 -16.27 -8.24
C LYS A 364 18.01 -17.78 -8.07
N LYS A 365 16.88 -18.48 -7.95
CA LYS A 365 16.89 -19.94 -8.08
C LYS A 365 17.15 -20.29 -9.54
N PHE A 366 18.21 -21.07 -9.71
CA PHE A 366 18.66 -21.72 -10.93
C PHE A 366 17.47 -22.36 -11.66
N VAL A 367 17.20 -21.92 -12.90
CA VAL A 367 16.32 -22.62 -13.83
C VAL A 367 17.09 -23.86 -14.30
N PRO A 368 16.61 -25.10 -14.08
CA PRO A 368 17.26 -26.28 -14.63
C PRO A 368 17.33 -26.14 -16.15
N LYS A 369 18.48 -26.46 -16.76
CA LYS A 369 18.54 -26.59 -18.22
C LYS A 369 17.52 -27.65 -18.66
N PHE A 370 16.73 -27.31 -19.66
CA PHE A 370 15.81 -28.22 -20.35
C PHE A 370 16.51 -29.53 -20.74
N PRO A 371 15.83 -30.68 -20.71
CA PRO A 371 16.42 -31.96 -21.12
C PRO A 371 16.76 -31.95 -22.61
N GLN A 372 18.05 -32.13 -22.90
CA GLN A 372 18.70 -32.62 -24.12
C GLN A 372 17.96 -32.43 -25.46
N HIS A 373 18.42 -31.45 -26.25
CA HIS A 373 18.53 -31.66 -27.69
C HIS A 373 19.92 -32.20 -28.03
N THR A 374 19.91 -33.28 -28.80
CA THR A 374 21.03 -34.03 -29.35
C THR A 374 22.11 -33.14 -29.97
N ALA A 375 23.37 -33.44 -29.68
CA ALA A 375 24.52 -32.76 -30.27
C ALA A 375 24.54 -32.92 -31.79
N ALA A 376 24.75 -31.82 -32.52
CA ALA A 376 25.13 -31.87 -33.92
C ALA A 376 26.53 -32.51 -34.03
N PRO A 377 26.76 -33.41 -35.01
CA PRO A 377 28.04 -34.08 -35.15
C PRO A 377 29.16 -33.08 -35.51
N TYR A 378 30.25 -33.14 -34.75
CA TYR A 378 31.48 -32.40 -34.98
C TYR A 378 32.18 -32.98 -36.22
N ALA A 379 32.39 -32.16 -37.25
CA ALA A 379 33.31 -32.47 -38.33
C ALA A 379 34.70 -31.92 -38.00
N PRO A 380 35.79 -32.71 -38.09
CA PRO A 380 37.11 -32.26 -37.70
C PRO A 380 37.87 -31.57 -38.85
N HIS A 381 38.66 -30.57 -38.46
CA HIS A 381 39.88 -30.02 -39.07
C HIS A 381 39.84 -29.39 -40.49
N SER A 382 40.39 -28.16 -40.58
CA SER A 382 41.78 -27.99 -41.05
C SER A 382 42.31 -26.58 -40.76
N SER A 383 43.49 -26.54 -40.17
CA SER A 383 44.49 -25.47 -40.20
C SER A 383 44.67 -24.82 -41.57
N TYR A 384 44.72 -23.49 -41.63
CA TYR A 384 45.93 -22.67 -41.83
C TYR A 384 45.67 -21.24 -41.41
#